data_AF-A0A7W8UPB4-F1
#
_entry.id   AF-A0A7W8UPB4-F1
#
_cell.length_a   1.000
_cell.length_b   1.000
_cell.length_c   1.000
_cell.angle_alpha   90.00
_cell.angle_beta   90.00
_cell.angle_gamma   90.00
#
_symmetry.space_group_name_H-M   'P 1'
#
loop_
_entity.id
_entity.type
_entity.pdbx_description
1 polymer ?
#
loop_
_entity_poly.entity_id
_entity_poly.type
_entity_poly.pdbx_seq_one_letter_code
_entity_poly.pdbx_strand_id
1 'polypeptide(L)'
;MAGHDDRYIEITTRLRSMRSFCDFLSQGGTVRVALSDGGPFKDVTAVLLERNRREAEALARTRRQLYPDLADEDVMPPLYSRH
;
A
#
# COMPACT_ATOMS: atom_id res chain seq x y z
N MET A 1 -11.24 19.36 -12.02
CA MET A 1 -11.72 18.05 -11.55
C MET A 1 -10.69 16.93 -11.74
N ALA A 2 -9.93 16.88 -12.85
CA ALA A 2 -8.90 15.86 -13.09
C ALA A 2 -7.90 15.62 -11.92
N GLY A 3 -7.33 16.69 -11.33
CA GLY A 3 -6.36 16.53 -10.23
C GLY A 3 -6.93 16.00 -8.92
N HIS A 4 -8.26 16.03 -8.72
CA HIS A 4 -8.90 15.44 -7.55
C HIS A 4 -9.02 13.91 -7.70
N ASP A 5 -9.30 13.46 -8.93
CA ASP A 5 -9.41 12.05 -9.30
C ASP A 5 -8.03 11.38 -9.36
N ASP A 6 -7.01 12.06 -9.89
CA ASP A 6 -5.63 11.54 -9.95
C ASP A 6 -5.10 11.22 -8.54
N ARG A 7 -5.33 12.11 -7.58
CA ARG A 7 -4.92 11.91 -6.18
C ARG A 7 -5.72 10.80 -5.49
N TYR A 8 -6.99 10.62 -5.83
CA TYR A 8 -7.79 9.50 -5.33
C TYR A 8 -7.25 8.16 -5.83
N ILE A 9 -6.93 8.09 -7.14
CA ILE A 9 -6.34 6.91 -7.78
C ILE A 9 -4.97 6.59 -7.16
N GLU A 10 -4.12 7.60 -6.95
CA GLU A 10 -2.81 7.43 -6.31
C GLU A 10 -2.94 6.81 -4.91
N ILE A 11 -3.79 7.41 -4.06
CA ILE A 11 -4.00 6.94 -2.68
C ILE A 11 -4.56 5.52 -2.66
N THR A 12 -5.54 5.22 -3.51
CA THR A 12 -6.17 3.89 -3.58
C THR A 12 -5.21 2.83 -4.11
N THR A 13 -4.42 3.16 -5.13
CA THR A 13 -3.41 2.27 -5.70
C THR A 13 -2.31 1.96 -4.68
N ARG A 14 -1.82 2.99 -3.99
CA ARG A 14 -0.84 2.83 -2.90
C ARG A 14 -1.38 1.96 -1.77
N LEU A 15 -2.62 2.20 -1.34
CA LEU A 15 -3.27 1.40 -0.30
C LEU A 15 -3.38 -0.08 -0.69
N ARG A 16 -3.73 -0.39 -1.94
CA ARG A 16 -3.76 -1.77 -2.45
C ARG A 16 -2.40 -2.42 -2.44
N SER A 17 -1.38 -1.75 -2.99
CA SER A 17 -0.02 -2.27 -3.00
C SER A 17 0.48 -2.59 -1.59
N MET A 18 0.23 -1.69 -0.62
CA MET A 18 0.62 -1.90 0.78
C MET A 18 -0.12 -3.07 1.43
N ARG A 19 -1.41 -3.24 1.15
CA ARG A 19 -2.20 -4.38 1.64
C ARG A 19 -1.68 -5.70 1.06
N SER A 20 -1.51 -5.77 -0.27
CA SER A 20 -0.95 -6.95 -0.93
C SER A 20 0.43 -7.31 -0.40
N PHE A 21 1.28 -6.31 -0.11
CA PHE A 21 2.58 -6.54 0.50
C PHE A 21 2.46 -7.10 1.93
N CYS A 22 1.57 -6.54 2.75
CA CYS A 22 1.31 -7.08 4.09
C CYS A 22 0.77 -8.53 4.05
N ASP A 23 -0.08 -8.85 3.07
CA ASP A 23 -0.62 -10.19 2.87
C ASP A 23 0.48 -11.16 2.46
N PHE A 24 1.37 -10.76 1.54
CA PHE A 24 2.55 -11.54 1.17
C PHE A 24 3.41 -11.88 2.40
N LEU A 25 3.71 -10.90 3.26
CA LEU A 25 4.49 -11.15 4.48
C LEU A 25 3.74 -12.05 5.47
N SER A 26 2.42 -11.88 5.59
CA SER A 26 1.59 -12.66 6.52
C SER A 26 1.46 -14.13 6.08
N GLN A 27 1.59 -14.41 4.79
CA GLN A 27 1.57 -15.77 4.21
C GLN A 27 2.93 -16.48 4.25
N GLY A 28 3.92 -15.91 4.95
CA GLY A 28 5.26 -16.48 5.09
C GLY A 28 6.31 -15.89 4.15
N GLY A 29 5.96 -14.84 3.39
CA GLY A 29 6.95 -14.03 2.68
C GLY A 29 7.92 -13.37 3.67
N THR A 30 9.22 -13.41 3.37
CA THR A 30 10.25 -12.82 4.23
C THR A 30 10.97 -11.69 3.52
N VAL A 31 11.30 -10.64 4.25
CA VAL A 31 12.14 -9.55 3.75
C VAL A 31 13.40 -9.48 4.58
N ARG A 32 14.53 -9.51 3.89
CA ARG A 32 15.85 -9.39 4.49
C ARG A 32 16.63 -8.27 3.83
N VAL A 33 17.39 -7.53 4.63
CA VAL A 33 18.20 -6.39 4.17
C VAL A 33 19.63 -6.53 4.68
N ALA A 34 20.59 -6.25 3.80
CA ALA A 34 21.96 -5.97 4.20
C ALA A 34 22.08 -4.46 4.43
N LEU A 35 22.61 -4.06 5.59
CA LEU A 35 22.77 -2.64 5.93
C LEU A 35 24.01 -2.00 5.29
N SER A 36 24.86 -2.81 4.69
CA SER A 36 26.07 -2.43 3.98
C SER A 36 26.35 -3.45 2.89
N ASP A 37 27.05 -3.03 1.85
CA ASP A 37 27.53 -3.95 0.81
C ASP A 37 28.40 -5.05 1.43
N GLY A 38 28.15 -6.30 1.03
CA GLY A 38 28.82 -7.48 1.59
C GLY A 38 28.42 -7.84 3.03
N GLY A 39 27.50 -7.09 3.67
CA GLY A 39 27.00 -7.39 5.01
C GLY A 39 26.00 -8.55 5.05
N PRO A 40 25.79 -9.18 6.22
CA PRO A 40 24.81 -10.25 6.36
C PRO A 40 23.39 -9.71 6.23
N PHE A 41 22.55 -10.48 5.53
CA PHE A 41 21.12 -10.20 5.42
C PHE A 41 20.42 -10.41 6.77
N LYS A 42 19.80 -9.35 7.29
CA LYS A 42 19.00 -9.39 8.51
C LYS A 42 17.52 -9.46 8.18
N ASP A 43 16.80 -10.32 8.88
CA ASP A 43 15.35 -10.41 8.77
C ASP A 43 14.70 -9.18 9.39
N VAL A 44 13.88 -8.48 8.61
CA VAL A 44 13.11 -7.31 9.02
C VAL A 44 11.62 -7.48 8.78
N THR A 45 11.18 -8.71 8.49
CA THR A 45 9.81 -9.03 8.07
C THR A 45 8.78 -8.50 9.06
N ALA A 46 8.94 -8.81 10.35
CA ALA A 46 8.00 -8.40 11.40
C ALA A 46 7.93 -6.87 11.55
N VAL A 47 9.09 -6.20 11.48
CA VAL A 47 9.17 -4.74 11.59
C VAL A 47 8.50 -4.07 10.39
N LEU A 48 8.76 -4.57 9.18
CA LEU A 48 8.14 -4.03 7.97
C LEU A 48 6.64 -4.31 7.92
N LEU A 49 6.18 -5.48 8.34
CA LEU A 49 4.76 -5.81 8.38
C LEU A 49 4.01 -4.85 9.31
N GLU A 50 4.49 -4.67 10.54
CA GLU A 50 3.84 -3.78 11.51
C GLU A 50 3.83 -2.33 11.03
N ARG A 51 4.96 -1.85 10.50
CA ARG A 51 5.05 -0.50 9.94
C ARG A 51 4.08 -0.29 8.79
N ASN A 52 4.05 -1.20 7.82
CA ASN A 52 3.19 -1.07 6.64
C ASN A 52 1.71 -1.16 7.01
N ARG A 53 1.33 -1.99 8.00
CA ARG A 53 -0.05 -2.02 8.51
C ARG A 53 -0.49 -0.66 9.07
N ARG A 54 0.33 -0.05 9.94
CA ARG A 54 0.02 1.27 10.52
C ARG A 54 -0.08 2.35 9.45
N GLU A 55 0.84 2.35 8.49
CA GLU A 55 0.83 3.30 7.39
C GLU A 55 -0.40 3.10 6.47
N ALA A 56 -0.79 1.85 6.19
CA ALA A 56 -1.98 1.54 5.41
C ALA A 56 -3.26 1.99 6.12
N GLU A 57 -3.37 1.79 7.43
CA GLU A 57 -4.51 2.28 8.22
C GLU A 57 -4.59 3.81 8.22
N ALA A 58 -3.46 4.49 8.39
CA ALA A 58 -3.41 5.95 8.31
C ALA A 58 -3.84 6.45 6.94
N LEU A 59 -3.34 5.82 5.87
CA LEU A 59 -3.70 6.17 4.50
C LEU A 59 -5.19 5.90 4.20
N ALA A 60 -5.74 4.81 4.72
CA ALA A 60 -7.16 4.50 4.60
C ALA A 60 -8.05 5.54 5.31
N ARG A 61 -7.65 6.01 6.51
CA ARG A 61 -8.33 7.12 7.20
C ARG A 61 -8.27 8.40 6.40
N THR A 62 -7.10 8.75 5.87
CA THR A 62 -6.93 9.93 5.01
C THR A 62 -7.81 9.86 3.76
N ARG A 63 -7.86 8.69 3.08
CA ARG A 63 -8.74 8.48 1.92
C ARG A 63 -10.20 8.75 2.28
N ARG A 64 -10.68 8.18 3.39
CA ARG A 64 -12.08 8.36 3.85
C ARG A 64 -12.41 9.81 4.19
N GLN A 65 -11.46 10.56 4.75
CA GLN A 65 -11.64 11.98 5.08
C GLN A 65 -11.67 12.88 3.85
N LEU A 66 -10.81 12.60 2.86
CA LEU A 66 -10.70 13.42 1.65
C LEU A 66 -11.78 13.08 0.61
N TYR A 67 -12.20 11.82 0.56
CA TYR A 67 -13.13 11.27 -0.44
C TYR A 67 -14.25 10.47 0.24
N PRO A 68 -15.09 11.11 1.07
CA PRO A 68 -16.13 10.42 1.83
C PRO A 68 -17.15 9.73 0.91
N ASP A 69 -17.49 10.36 -0.22
CA ASP A 69 -18.47 9.84 -1.19
C ASP A 69 -17.94 8.63 -1.98
N LEU A 70 -16.63 8.39 -1.96
CA LEU A 70 -15.95 7.28 -2.65
C LEU A 70 -15.33 6.29 -1.65
N ALA A 71 -15.54 6.47 -0.35
CA ALA A 71 -14.78 5.77 0.69
C ALA A 71 -15.00 4.25 0.70
N ASP A 72 -16.17 3.81 0.23
CA ASP A 72 -16.60 2.41 0.16
C ASP A 72 -16.56 1.85 -1.27
N GLU A 73 -16.27 2.67 -2.27
CA GLU A 73 -16.00 2.16 -3.61
C GLU A 73 -14.59 1.57 -3.64
N ASP A 74 -14.50 0.25 -3.79
CA ASP A 74 -13.26 -0.39 -4.20
C ASP A 74 -13.07 -0.12 -5.70
N VAL A 75 -12.91 1.17 -6.07
CA VAL A 75 -12.74 1.60 -7.46
C VAL A 75 -11.54 0.84 -8.00
N MET A 76 -11.83 -0.16 -8.82
CA MET A 76 -10.90 -0.83 -9.69
C MET A 76 -10.88 0.02 -10.95
N PRO A 77 -10.08 1.12 -11.02
CA PRO A 77 -9.86 1.70 -12.32
C PRO A 77 -9.27 0.55 -13.15
N PRO A 78 -9.89 0.20 -14.29
CA PRO A 78 -9.40 -0.91 -15.08
C PRO A 78 -7.93 -0.60 -15.38
N LEU A 79 -7.05 -1.55 -15.06
CA LEU A 79 -5.60 -1.41 -15.25
C LEU A 79 -5.22 -1.16 -16.73
N TYR A 80 -6.19 -1.29 -17.62
CA TYR A 80 -6.08 -1.05 -19.05
C TYR A 80 -7.24 -0.18 -19.53
N SER A 81 -6.91 0.93 -20.18
CA SER A 81 -7.85 1.68 -21.02
C SER A 81 -8.35 0.75 -22.12
N ARG A 82 -9.65 0.46 -22.14
CA ARG A 82 -10.26 -0.21 -23.29
C ARG A 82 -10.37 0.83 -24.41
N HIS A 83 -9.44 0.76 -25.36
CA HIS A 83 -9.46 1.54 -26.59
C HIS A 83 -10.67 1.19 -27.47
#